data_AF-A0A345ZAF8-F1
#
_entry.id   AF-A0A345ZAF8-F1
#
_cell.length_a   1.000
_cell.length_b   1.000
_cell.length_c   1.000
_cell.angle_alpha   90.00
_cell.angle_beta   90.00
_cell.angle_gamma   90.00
#
_symmetry.space_group_name_H-M   'P 1'
#
loop_
_entity.id
_entity.type
_entity.pdbx_description
1 polymer ?
#
loop_
_entity_poly.entity_id
_entity_poly.type
_entity_poly.pdbx_seq_one_letter_code
_entity_poly.pdbx_strand_id
1 'polypeptide(L)'
;MKVKKIFFLIIALLSPYYLPAHLIYHTMTSVTEQTMLGHTFKHVMVSGSAQKDEFFINGQAVSKENYYKEFDRIQKKEWDEHALQQEQLRRSRIDFSQTVQVEVAAKLLNTIVVQIIDLLKKCSNPSLAKFFVYTDKTIESADQFQQLDAFMNQLNSSLQKIIENKDIESLQHLHKNLEPWPVRLEKFFQDTVQQAIAKSDDTAVLKELLTLTCDQF
;
A
#
# COMPACT_ATOMS: atom_id res chain seq x y z
N MET A 1 -7.64 -7.44 24.26
CA MET A 1 -8.01 -8.63 25.07
C MET A 1 -7.46 -8.45 26.47
N LYS A 2 -8.31 -8.18 27.48
CA LYS A 2 -7.87 -7.92 28.87
C LYS A 2 -8.03 -9.19 29.70
N VAL A 3 -6.95 -9.60 30.37
CA VAL A 3 -6.96 -10.72 31.33
C VAL A 3 -7.47 -10.18 32.68
N LYS A 4 -8.66 -10.62 33.10
CA LYS A 4 -9.16 -10.43 34.47
C LYS A 4 -8.42 -11.41 35.39
N LYS A 5 -7.52 -10.92 36.24
CA LYS A 5 -6.99 -11.72 37.35
C LYS A 5 -7.76 -11.37 38.62
N ILE A 6 -8.63 -12.28 39.05
CA ILE A 6 -9.35 -12.22 40.32
C ILE A 6 -8.52 -13.03 41.31
N PHE A 7 -7.97 -12.38 42.35
CA PHE A 7 -7.30 -13.06 43.46
C PHE A 7 -8.27 -13.19 44.63
N PHE A 8 -8.65 -14.42 44.96
CA PHE A 8 -9.35 -14.76 46.20
C PHE A 8 -8.33 -15.29 47.20
N LEU A 9 -8.14 -14.61 48.33
CA LEU A 9 -7.32 -15.10 49.43
C LEU A 9 -8.26 -15.66 50.52
N ILE A 10 -8.23 -16.98 50.73
CA ILE A 10 -8.93 -17.69 51.80
C ILE A 10 -7.86 -18.22 52.75
N ILE A 11 -7.91 -17.87 54.04
CA ILE A 11 -7.06 -18.46 55.09
C ILE A 11 -7.97 -19.24 56.04
N ALA A 12 -7.74 -20.56 56.15
CA ALA A 12 -8.39 -21.42 57.13
C ALA A 12 -7.37 -22.37 57.81
N LEU A 13 -7.27 -22.19 59.13
CA LEU A 13 -7.17 -23.19 60.22
C LEU A 13 -5.95 -24.12 60.35
N LEU A 14 -5.32 -24.06 61.53
CA LEU A 14 -4.89 -25.18 62.41
C LEU A 14 -4.54 -24.56 63.78
N SER A 15 -5.40 -24.61 64.81
CA SER A 15 -5.48 -25.69 65.82
C SER A 15 -6.46 -25.28 66.94
N PRO A 16 -7.02 -26.22 67.72
CA PRO A 16 -8.23 -25.99 68.51
C PRO A 16 -7.91 -25.74 69.99
N TYR A 17 -8.35 -24.64 70.60
CA TYR A 17 -8.67 -24.58 72.04
C TYR A 17 -9.38 -23.25 72.39
N TYR A 18 -10.58 -23.39 72.99
CA TYR A 18 -11.41 -22.40 73.69
C TYR A 18 -12.02 -21.20 72.92
N LEU A 19 -13.35 -21.22 72.81
CA LEU A 19 -14.24 -20.11 72.40
C LEU A 19 -14.11 -18.92 73.38
N PRO A 20 -14.29 -17.68 72.87
CA PRO A 20 -15.61 -17.09 72.97
C PRO A 20 -16.17 -16.87 71.57
N ALA A 21 -17.50 -16.88 71.43
CA ALA A 21 -18.19 -16.58 70.19
C ALA A 21 -17.77 -15.19 69.66
N HIS A 22 -16.70 -15.15 68.87
CA HIS A 22 -16.36 -14.01 68.05
C HIS A 22 -17.26 -14.12 66.83
N LEU A 23 -18.13 -13.13 66.65
CA LEU A 23 -18.72 -12.87 65.35
C LEU A 23 -17.58 -12.81 64.34
N ILE A 24 -17.42 -13.88 63.56
CA ILE A 24 -16.55 -13.87 62.39
C ILE A 24 -17.30 -13.03 61.37
N TYR A 25 -17.04 -11.72 61.40
CA TYR A 25 -17.45 -10.84 60.31
C TYR A 25 -16.58 -11.22 59.12
N HIS A 26 -17.15 -11.99 58.20
CA HIS A 26 -16.54 -12.18 56.89
C HIS A 26 -16.55 -10.84 56.17
N THR A 27 -15.41 -10.15 56.17
CA THR A 27 -15.21 -8.97 55.33
C THR A 27 -14.72 -9.43 53.96
N MET A 28 -15.47 -9.09 52.92
CA MET A 28 -15.07 -9.30 51.53
C MET A 28 -14.56 -7.98 50.98
N THR A 29 -13.31 -7.95 50.51
CA THR A 29 -12.75 -6.77 49.84
C THR A 29 -12.62 -7.05 48.35
N SER A 30 -13.34 -6.27 47.54
CA SER A 30 -13.21 -6.27 46.08
C SER A 30 -12.44 -5.03 45.64
N VAL A 31 -11.43 -5.21 44.81
CA VAL A 31 -10.62 -4.12 44.25
C VAL A 31 -10.69 -4.19 42.73
N THR A 32 -11.17 -3.12 42.11
CA THR A 32 -11.12 -2.94 40.65
C THR A 32 -10.16 -1.81 40.32
N GLU A 33 -9.14 -2.12 39.53
CA GLU A 33 -8.13 -1.16 39.07
C GLU A 33 -8.10 -1.12 37.54
N GLN A 34 -8.13 0.08 36.98
CA GLN A 34 -8.10 0.31 35.55
C GLN A 34 -7.20 1.51 35.22
N THR A 35 -6.24 1.29 34.32
CA THR A 35 -5.37 2.35 33.80
C THR A 35 -5.83 2.77 32.41
N MET A 36 -6.02 4.08 32.19
CA MET A 36 -6.42 4.69 30.92
C MET A 36 -5.67 6.01 30.73
N LEU A 37 -5.04 6.22 29.56
CA LEU A 37 -4.28 7.44 29.23
C LEU A 37 -3.33 7.93 30.36
N GLY A 38 -2.67 7.01 31.06
CA GLY A 38 -1.75 7.32 32.16
C GLY A 38 -2.41 7.62 33.51
N HIS A 39 -3.75 7.56 33.60
CA HIS A 39 -4.50 7.66 34.86
C HIS A 39 -4.87 6.28 35.40
N THR A 40 -4.68 6.06 36.70
CA THR A 40 -5.08 4.84 37.40
C THR A 40 -6.32 5.09 38.24
N PHE A 41 -7.43 4.48 37.84
CA PHE A 41 -8.69 4.50 38.57
C PHE A 41 -8.81 3.23 39.40
N LYS A 42 -8.92 3.39 40.72
CA LYS A 42 -9.06 2.26 41.66
C LYS A 42 -10.32 2.44 42.49
N HIS A 43 -11.15 1.41 42.54
CA HIS A 43 -12.34 1.34 43.39
C HIS A 43 -12.20 0.14 44.32
N VAL A 44 -12.35 0.40 45.62
CA VAL A 44 -12.22 -0.58 46.70
C VAL A 44 -13.58 -0.68 47.39
N MET A 45 -14.22 -1.83 47.28
CA MET A 45 -15.47 -2.14 47.94
C MET A 45 -15.17 -3.10 49.09
N VAL A 46 -15.48 -2.71 50.31
CA VAL A 46 -15.36 -3.58 51.49
C VAL A 46 -16.78 -3.91 51.97
N SER A 47 -17.20 -5.16 51.76
CA SER A 47 -18.46 -5.70 52.27
C SER A 47 -18.24 -6.35 53.64
N GLY A 48 -18.95 -5.86 54.65
CA GLY A 48 -18.94 -6.33 56.04
C GLY A 48 -20.25 -5.96 56.74
N SER A 49 -20.23 -5.53 58.01
CA SER A 49 -21.44 -5.04 58.72
C SER A 49 -21.99 -3.70 58.22
N ALA A 50 -21.15 -2.91 57.54
CA ALA A 50 -21.53 -1.74 56.76
C ALA A 50 -20.70 -1.72 55.48
N GLN A 51 -21.35 -1.56 54.33
CA GLN A 51 -20.66 -1.45 53.04
C GLN A 51 -19.90 -0.12 52.98
N LYS A 52 -18.60 -0.18 52.69
CA LYS A 52 -17.76 1.00 52.45
C LYS A 52 -17.19 0.93 51.03
N ASP A 53 -17.46 1.98 50.26
CA ASP A 53 -16.90 2.18 48.92
C ASP A 53 -15.86 3.30 48.98
N GLU A 54 -14.62 3.01 48.60
CA GLU A 54 -13.54 3.98 48.50
C GLU A 54 -13.09 4.10 47.04
N PHE A 55 -13.01 5.34 46.55
CA PHE A 55 -12.65 5.66 45.17
C PHE A 55 -11.30 6.40 45.15
N PHE A 56 -10.43 6.00 44.24
CA PHE A 56 -9.10 6.57 44.09
C PHE A 56 -8.79 6.89 42.63
N ILE A 57 -8.14 8.02 42.39
CA ILE A 57 -7.53 8.38 41.11
C ILE A 57 -6.04 8.64 41.36
N ASN A 58 -5.16 7.95 40.64
CA ASN A 58 -3.70 8.05 40.77
C ASN A 58 -3.21 7.88 42.23
N GLY A 59 -3.89 7.03 43.00
CA GLY A 59 -3.58 6.77 44.41
C GLY A 59 -4.14 7.78 45.41
N GLN A 60 -4.80 8.85 44.95
CA GLN A 60 -5.47 9.84 45.82
C GLN A 60 -6.95 9.50 45.99
N ALA A 61 -7.44 9.53 47.24
CA ALA A 61 -8.86 9.30 47.54
C ALA A 61 -9.72 10.46 47.02
N VAL A 62 -10.80 10.13 46.32
CA VAL A 62 -11.73 11.09 45.71
C VAL A 62 -13.18 10.75 46.04
N SER A 63 -14.09 11.70 45.89
CA SER A 63 -15.53 11.42 45.99
C SER A 63 -16.00 10.54 44.82
N LYS A 64 -17.07 9.78 45.06
CA LYS A 64 -17.73 8.95 44.04
C LYS A 64 -18.10 9.74 42.79
N GLU A 65 -18.65 10.94 42.96
CA GLU A 65 -19.05 11.81 41.84
C GLU A 65 -17.84 12.26 41.01
N ASN A 66 -16.76 12.69 41.66
CA ASN A 66 -15.53 13.10 40.97
C ASN A 66 -14.87 11.90 40.27
N TYR A 67 -14.93 10.71 40.85
CA TYR A 67 -14.43 9.48 40.24
C TYR A 67 -15.09 9.20 38.90
N TYR A 68 -16.43 9.10 38.87
CA TYR A 68 -17.15 8.79 37.63
C TYR A 68 -17.04 9.90 36.60
N LYS A 69 -17.10 11.17 37.03
CA LYS A 69 -16.92 12.31 36.11
C LYS A 69 -15.57 12.29 35.41
N GLU A 70 -14.49 12.01 36.15
CA GLU A 70 -13.15 11.90 35.56
C GLU A 70 -12.96 10.63 34.73
N PHE A 71 -13.51 9.50 35.20
CA PHE A 71 -13.48 8.25 34.46
C PHE A 71 -14.15 8.41 33.08
N ASP A 72 -15.37 8.94 33.04
CA ASP A 72 -16.12 9.17 31.80
C ASP A 72 -15.41 10.17 30.88
N ARG A 73 -14.82 11.23 31.45
CA ARG A 73 -14.04 12.22 30.70
C ARG A 73 -12.83 11.59 30.03
N ILE A 74 -12.04 10.80 30.76
CA ILE A 74 -10.85 10.14 30.24
C ILE A 74 -11.21 9.03 29.26
N GLN A 75 -12.26 8.25 29.54
CA GLN A 75 -12.75 7.21 28.63
C GLN A 75 -13.24 7.80 27.30
N LYS A 76 -14.01 8.90 27.35
CA LYS A 76 -14.43 9.61 26.14
C LYS A 76 -13.22 10.11 25.34
N LYS A 77 -12.22 10.69 26.01
CA LYS A 77 -10.98 11.14 25.37
C LYS A 77 -10.22 9.99 24.71
N GLU A 78 -10.12 8.82 25.35
CA GLU A 78 -9.49 7.63 24.78
C GLU A 78 -10.22 7.15 23.51
N TRP A 79 -11.56 7.17 23.52
CA TRP A 79 -12.36 6.84 22.34
C TRP A 79 -12.19 7.85 21.21
N ASP A 80 -12.19 9.14 21.52
CA ASP A 80 -11.99 10.20 20.53
C ASP A 80 -10.57 10.13 19.91
N GLU A 81 -9.54 9.91 20.72
CA GLU A 81 -8.15 9.73 20.25
C GLU A 81 -8.02 8.48 19.38
N HIS A 82 -8.63 7.36 19.80
CA HIS A 82 -8.63 6.12 19.03
C HIS A 82 -9.39 6.27 17.70
N ALA A 83 -10.54 6.95 17.69
CA ALA A 83 -11.29 7.25 16.48
C ALA A 83 -10.49 8.12 15.51
N LEU A 84 -9.81 9.16 16.02
CA LEU A 84 -8.93 10.01 15.23
C LEU A 84 -7.77 9.22 14.63
N GLN A 85 -7.11 8.37 15.42
CA GLN A 85 -6.04 7.49 14.93
C GLN A 85 -6.53 6.54 13.84
N GLN A 86 -7.71 5.93 14.01
CA GLN A 86 -8.28 5.05 13.00
C GLN A 86 -8.57 5.79 11.69
N GLU A 87 -9.10 7.01 11.76
CA GLU A 87 -9.34 7.83 10.56
C GLU A 87 -8.04 8.26 9.89
N GLN A 88 -7.01 8.63 10.66
CA GLN A 88 -5.68 8.93 10.13
C GLN A 88 -5.05 7.72 9.44
N LEU A 89 -5.15 6.52 10.05
CA LEU A 89 -4.69 5.27 9.44
C LEU A 89 -5.47 4.93 8.17
N ARG A 90 -6.77 5.21 8.14
CA ARG A 90 -7.59 5.00 6.95
C ARG A 90 -7.15 5.90 5.80
N ARG A 91 -6.94 7.19 6.08
CA ARG A 91 -6.46 8.17 5.08
C ARG A 91 -5.07 7.80 4.56
N SER A 92 -4.13 7.48 5.45
CA SER A 92 -2.78 7.09 5.03
C SER A 92 -2.75 5.83 4.17
N ARG A 93 -3.63 4.86 4.44
CA ARG A 93 -3.78 3.66 3.58
C ARG A 93 -4.29 4.00 2.18
N ILE A 94 -5.24 4.92 2.06
CA ILE A 94 -5.76 5.37 0.77
C ILE A 94 -4.67 6.09 -0.02
N ASP A 95 -3.98 7.04 0.62
CA ASP A 95 -2.90 7.81 -0.02
C ASP A 95 -1.73 6.91 -0.45
N PHE A 96 -1.40 5.92 0.37
CA PHE A 96 -0.39 4.91 0.05
C PHE A 96 -0.83 4.06 -1.15
N SER A 97 -2.06 3.54 -1.13
CA SER A 97 -2.59 2.71 -2.22
C SER A 97 -2.59 3.46 -3.55
N GLN A 98 -2.99 4.74 -3.56
CA GLN A 98 -2.99 5.56 -4.77
C GLN A 98 -1.56 5.78 -5.29
N THR A 99 -0.63 6.12 -4.40
CA THR A 99 0.78 6.32 -4.77
C THR A 99 1.39 5.05 -5.37
N VAL A 100 1.15 3.90 -4.74
CA VAL A 100 1.64 2.60 -5.25
C VAL A 100 1.04 2.28 -6.63
N GLN A 101 -0.25 2.53 -6.85
CA GLN A 101 -0.88 2.29 -8.15
C GLN A 101 -0.27 3.15 -9.26
N VAL A 102 0.00 4.43 -8.98
CA VAL A 102 0.69 5.34 -9.91
C VAL A 102 2.09 4.83 -10.23
N GLU A 103 2.87 4.45 -9.21
CA GLU A 103 4.25 3.97 -9.40
C GLU A 103 4.30 2.66 -10.21
N VAL A 104 3.40 1.72 -9.92
CA VAL A 104 3.31 0.46 -10.67
C VAL A 104 2.93 0.73 -12.13
N ALA A 105 1.90 1.55 -12.37
CA ALA A 105 1.46 1.88 -13.72
C ALA A 105 2.57 2.61 -14.51
N ALA A 106 3.24 3.57 -13.88
CA ALA A 106 4.38 4.28 -14.46
C ALA A 106 5.54 3.34 -14.82
N LYS A 107 5.84 2.37 -13.95
CA LYS A 107 6.92 1.40 -14.21
C LYS A 107 6.60 0.49 -15.40
N LEU A 108 5.37 -0.03 -15.48
CA LEU A 108 4.93 -0.86 -16.60
C LEU A 108 4.96 -0.07 -17.92
N LEU A 109 4.47 1.17 -17.89
CA LEU A 109 4.48 2.06 -19.04
C LEU A 109 5.90 2.36 -19.51
N ASN A 110 6.81 2.67 -18.59
CA ASN A 110 8.23 2.92 -18.91
C ASN A 110 8.89 1.72 -19.57
N THR A 111 8.59 0.48 -19.15
CA THR A 111 9.12 -0.73 -19.80
C THR A 111 8.69 -0.80 -21.27
N ILE A 112 7.41 -0.56 -21.55
CA ILE A 112 6.88 -0.55 -22.92
C ILE A 112 7.50 0.58 -23.74
N VAL A 113 7.60 1.79 -23.16
CA VAL A 113 8.18 2.96 -23.81
C VAL A 113 9.62 2.70 -24.24
N VAL A 114 10.45 2.14 -23.35
CA VAL A 114 11.85 1.80 -23.66
C VAL A 114 11.91 0.79 -24.81
N GLN A 115 11.09 -0.26 -24.76
CA GLN A 115 11.04 -1.27 -25.81
C GLN A 115 10.64 -0.68 -27.17
N ILE A 116 9.64 0.21 -27.20
CA ILE A 116 9.21 0.91 -28.42
C ILE A 116 10.34 1.77 -28.96
N ILE A 117 11.01 2.58 -28.12
CA ILE A 117 12.12 3.44 -28.52
C ILE A 117 13.27 2.62 -29.12
N ASP A 118 13.61 1.49 -28.52
CA ASP A 118 14.68 0.63 -29.02
C ASP A 118 14.31 -0.02 -30.36
N LEU A 119 13.06 -0.45 -30.53
CA LEU A 119 12.56 -0.97 -31.81
C LEU A 119 12.50 0.12 -32.90
N LEU A 120 12.06 1.33 -32.56
CA LEU A 120 12.06 2.48 -33.47
C LEU A 120 13.49 2.78 -33.95
N LYS A 121 14.48 2.80 -33.05
CA LYS A 121 15.90 2.99 -33.42
C LYS A 121 16.39 1.92 -34.39
N LYS A 122 16.00 0.65 -34.20
CA LYS A 122 16.34 -0.44 -35.14
C LYS A 122 15.69 -0.21 -36.51
N CYS A 123 14.43 0.20 -36.53
CA CYS A 123 13.69 0.49 -37.77
C CYS A 123 14.25 1.72 -38.49
N SER A 124 14.74 2.72 -37.78
CA SER A 124 15.29 3.96 -38.33
C SER A 124 16.67 3.81 -39.00
N ASN A 125 17.18 2.59 -39.21
CA ASN A 125 18.39 2.37 -39.98
C ASN A 125 18.20 2.85 -41.43
N PRO A 126 18.95 3.86 -41.92
CA PRO A 126 18.80 4.40 -43.27
C PRO A 126 18.91 3.35 -44.38
N SER A 127 19.69 2.28 -44.16
CA SER A 127 19.88 1.20 -45.12
C SER A 127 18.59 0.39 -45.35
N LEU A 128 17.69 0.34 -44.36
CA LEU A 128 16.42 -0.38 -44.42
C LEU A 128 15.29 0.44 -45.03
N ALA A 129 15.41 1.77 -45.11
CA ALA A 129 14.33 2.66 -45.51
C ALA A 129 13.74 2.35 -46.89
N LYS A 130 14.58 1.89 -47.82
CA LYS A 130 14.16 1.47 -49.18
C LYS A 130 13.42 0.14 -49.24
N PHE A 131 13.38 -0.61 -48.13
CA PHE A 131 12.78 -1.94 -48.02
C PHE A 131 11.62 -1.98 -47.00
N PHE A 132 11.14 -0.82 -46.53
CA PHE A 132 10.04 -0.77 -45.57
C PHE A 132 8.75 -1.38 -46.14
N VAL A 133 8.15 -2.28 -45.37
CA VAL A 133 6.90 -2.95 -45.72
C VAL A 133 5.78 -2.42 -44.86
N TYR A 134 4.96 -1.54 -45.44
CA TYR A 134 3.79 -0.97 -44.75
C TYR A 134 2.57 -1.86 -44.92
N THR A 135 1.90 -2.19 -43.80
CA THR A 135 0.67 -2.98 -43.77
C THR A 135 -0.23 -2.54 -42.61
N ASP A 136 -1.54 -2.76 -42.77
CA ASP A 136 -2.55 -2.49 -41.73
C ASP A 136 -2.31 -3.26 -40.42
N LYS A 137 -1.56 -4.37 -40.48
CA LYS A 137 -1.24 -5.22 -39.33
C LYS A 137 0.02 -4.78 -38.58
N THR A 138 0.85 -3.92 -39.20
CA THR A 138 2.13 -3.45 -38.67
C THR A 138 2.13 -1.92 -38.61
N ILE A 139 2.85 -1.24 -39.49
CA ILE A 139 2.78 0.20 -39.69
C ILE A 139 2.10 0.43 -41.04
N GLU A 140 1.07 1.25 -41.06
CA GLU A 140 0.24 1.54 -42.24
C GLU A 140 0.94 2.46 -43.25
N SER A 141 1.79 3.37 -42.80
CA SER A 141 2.45 4.35 -43.66
C SER A 141 3.72 4.94 -43.05
N ALA A 142 4.52 5.58 -43.90
CA ALA A 142 5.70 6.36 -43.47
C ALA A 142 5.30 7.49 -42.51
N ASP A 143 4.17 8.15 -42.76
CA ASP A 143 3.64 9.21 -41.90
C ASP A 143 3.29 8.67 -40.51
N GLN A 144 2.67 7.49 -40.43
CA GLN A 144 2.37 6.85 -39.14
C GLN A 144 3.65 6.53 -38.36
N PHE A 145 4.70 6.04 -39.03
CA PHE A 145 5.99 5.79 -38.40
C PHE A 145 6.62 7.07 -37.84
N GLN A 146 6.63 8.15 -38.62
CA GLN A 146 7.18 9.45 -38.19
C GLN A 146 6.37 10.05 -37.03
N GLN A 147 5.04 9.95 -37.08
CA GLN A 147 4.17 10.41 -35.99
C GLN A 147 4.42 9.63 -34.71
N LEU A 148 4.58 8.30 -34.79
CA LEU A 148 4.91 7.48 -33.65
C LEU A 148 6.27 7.86 -33.05
N ASP A 149 7.30 8.02 -33.88
CA ASP A 149 8.63 8.42 -33.41
C ASP A 149 8.61 9.80 -32.73
N ALA A 150 7.93 10.78 -33.33
CA ALA A 150 7.75 12.10 -32.73
C ALA A 150 6.97 12.03 -31.40
N PHE A 151 5.90 11.24 -31.34
CA PHE A 151 5.11 11.03 -30.13
C PHE A 151 5.96 10.44 -29.00
N MET A 152 6.73 9.39 -29.28
CA MET A 152 7.58 8.73 -28.28
C MET A 152 8.67 9.67 -27.73
N ASN A 153 9.25 10.52 -28.59
CA ASN A 153 10.24 11.51 -28.17
C ASN A 153 9.64 12.59 -27.24
N GLN A 154 8.36 12.94 -27.42
CA GLN A 154 7.67 13.92 -26.57
C GLN A 154 7.08 13.32 -25.29
N LEU A 155 6.79 12.01 -25.30
CA LEU A 155 6.09 11.30 -24.24
C LEU A 155 6.77 11.40 -22.89
N ASN A 156 8.11 11.35 -22.82
CA ASN A 156 8.87 11.41 -21.56
C ASN A 156 8.53 12.66 -20.73
N SER A 157 8.42 13.82 -21.39
CA SER A 157 8.09 15.09 -20.72
C SER A 157 6.65 15.13 -20.20
N SER A 158 5.73 14.42 -20.88
CA SER A 158 4.32 14.36 -20.51
C SER A 158 4.08 13.33 -19.41
N LEU A 159 4.78 12.19 -19.46
CA LEU A 159 4.69 11.09 -18.50
C LEU A 159 5.09 11.55 -17.10
N GLN A 160 6.15 12.36 -16.99
CA GLN A 160 6.55 12.93 -15.70
C GLN A 160 5.43 13.79 -15.07
N LYS A 161 4.77 14.65 -15.85
CA LYS A 161 3.65 15.48 -15.36
C LYS A 161 2.45 14.65 -14.93
N ILE A 162 2.14 13.57 -15.65
CA ILE A 162 1.04 12.66 -15.32
C ILE A 162 1.31 11.95 -13.98
N ILE A 163 2.56 11.53 -13.74
CA ILE A 163 2.99 10.92 -12.46
C ILE A 163 2.88 11.92 -11.31
N GLU A 164 3.37 13.14 -11.50
CA GLU A 164 3.32 14.21 -10.49
C GLU A 164 1.87 14.55 -10.10
N ASN A 165 0.96 14.54 -11.07
CA ASN A 165 -0.47 14.77 -10.86
C ASN A 165 -1.24 13.55 -10.31
N LYS A 166 -0.58 12.39 -10.13
CA LYS A 166 -1.20 11.12 -9.71
C LYS A 166 -2.39 10.69 -10.59
N ASP A 167 -2.34 11.00 -11.88
CA ASP A 167 -3.42 10.70 -12.82
C ASP A 167 -3.30 9.26 -13.36
N ILE A 168 -3.93 8.34 -12.62
CA ILE A 168 -3.91 6.89 -12.93
C ILE A 168 -4.67 6.60 -14.23
N GLU A 169 -5.78 7.29 -14.49
CA GLU A 169 -6.61 7.04 -15.68
C GLU A 169 -5.83 7.33 -16.96
N SER A 170 -5.10 8.45 -16.98
CA SER A 170 -4.21 8.79 -18.09
C SER A 170 -3.08 7.77 -18.27
N LEU A 171 -2.46 7.28 -17.19
CA LEU A 171 -1.43 6.23 -17.27
C LEU A 171 -1.97 4.92 -17.85
N GLN A 172 -3.16 4.50 -17.42
CA GLN A 172 -3.81 3.29 -17.92
C GLN A 172 -4.21 3.43 -19.40
N HIS A 173 -4.72 4.61 -19.79
CA HIS A 173 -5.04 4.90 -21.17
C HIS A 173 -3.81 4.85 -22.07
N LEU A 174 -2.71 5.49 -21.65
CA LEU A 174 -1.43 5.43 -22.35
C LEU A 174 -0.90 4.00 -22.47
N HIS A 175 -0.95 3.21 -21.40
CA HIS A 175 -0.54 1.81 -21.42
C HIS A 175 -1.32 1.02 -22.47
N LYS A 176 -2.65 1.10 -22.46
CA LYS A 176 -3.50 0.38 -23.41
C LYS A 176 -3.23 0.77 -24.87
N ASN A 177 -2.93 2.04 -25.12
CA ASN A 177 -2.61 2.52 -26.46
C ASN A 177 -1.22 2.10 -26.92
N LEU A 178 -0.26 1.98 -26.00
CA LEU A 178 1.13 1.62 -26.30
C LEU A 178 1.40 0.12 -26.34
N GLU A 179 0.65 -0.67 -25.58
CA GLU A 179 0.80 -2.13 -25.45
C GLU A 179 0.91 -2.90 -26.79
N PRO A 180 0.14 -2.57 -27.86
CA PRO A 180 0.23 -3.32 -29.12
C PRO A 180 1.48 -2.99 -29.96
N TRP A 181 2.11 -1.83 -29.73
CA TRP A 181 3.15 -1.31 -30.62
C TRP A 181 4.44 -2.12 -30.66
N PRO A 182 4.97 -2.66 -29.54
CA PRO A 182 6.17 -3.51 -29.59
C PRO A 182 6.04 -4.66 -30.58
N VAL A 183 4.93 -5.39 -30.56
CA VAL A 183 4.69 -6.53 -31.47
C VAL A 183 4.53 -6.04 -32.91
N ARG A 184 3.82 -4.92 -33.14
CA ARG A 184 3.67 -4.34 -34.48
C ARG A 184 5.00 -3.89 -35.07
N LEU A 185 5.85 -3.26 -34.27
CA LEU A 185 7.17 -2.75 -34.66
C LEU A 185 8.17 -3.88 -34.90
N GLU A 186 8.17 -4.90 -34.04
CA GLU A 186 9.01 -6.08 -34.23
C GLU A 186 8.66 -6.79 -35.54
N LYS A 187 7.37 -6.98 -35.81
CA LYS A 187 6.92 -7.58 -37.07
C LYS A 187 7.24 -6.68 -38.28
N PHE A 188 7.05 -5.37 -38.17
CA PHE A 188 7.45 -4.42 -39.22
C PHE A 188 8.95 -4.54 -39.55
N PHE A 189 9.80 -4.66 -38.53
CA PHE A 189 11.23 -4.85 -38.70
C PHE A 189 11.55 -6.19 -39.39
N GLN A 190 10.94 -7.29 -38.94
CA GLN A 190 11.12 -8.61 -39.55
C GLN A 190 10.70 -8.62 -41.03
N ASP A 191 9.51 -8.09 -41.35
CA ASP A 191 8.99 -8.03 -42.71
C ASP A 191 9.90 -7.15 -43.61
N THR A 192 10.40 -6.04 -43.08
CA THR A 192 11.36 -5.14 -43.75
C THR A 192 12.68 -5.84 -44.04
N VAL A 193 13.25 -6.54 -43.06
CA VAL A 193 14.53 -7.24 -43.22
C VAL A 193 14.38 -8.40 -44.20
N GLN A 194 13.28 -9.15 -44.13
CA GLN A 194 13.00 -10.22 -45.09
C GLN A 194 12.85 -9.67 -46.52
N GLN A 195 12.19 -8.53 -46.69
CA GLN A 195 12.11 -7.87 -47.99
C GLN A 195 13.49 -7.37 -48.47
N ALA A 196 14.31 -6.84 -47.56
CA ALA A 196 15.66 -6.40 -47.86
C ALA A 196 16.54 -7.57 -48.35
N ILE A 197 16.49 -8.72 -47.67
CA ILE A 197 17.22 -9.94 -48.08
C ILE A 197 16.72 -10.43 -49.44
N ALA A 198 15.40 -10.43 -49.68
CA ALA A 198 14.82 -10.91 -50.93
C ALA A 198 15.11 -10.02 -52.14
N LYS A 199 15.32 -8.71 -51.93
CA LYS A 199 15.50 -7.70 -52.99
C LYS A 199 16.93 -7.18 -53.12
N SER A 200 17.84 -7.53 -52.21
CA SER A 200 19.21 -7.03 -52.25
C SER A 200 20.10 -7.92 -53.11
N ASP A 201 20.49 -7.41 -54.27
CA ASP A 201 21.49 -8.04 -55.15
C ASP A 201 22.93 -7.76 -54.68
N ASP A 202 23.10 -6.84 -53.71
CA ASP A 202 24.38 -6.46 -53.13
C ASP A 202 24.77 -7.41 -51.99
N THR A 203 25.85 -8.17 -52.20
CA THR A 203 26.39 -9.14 -51.25
C THR A 203 26.98 -8.51 -49.98
N ALA A 204 27.40 -7.25 -50.02
CA ALA A 204 27.87 -6.54 -48.83
C ALA A 204 26.70 -6.16 -47.91
N VAL A 205 25.63 -5.61 -48.50
CA VAL A 205 24.37 -5.30 -47.79
C VAL A 205 23.72 -6.57 -47.27
N LEU A 206 23.75 -7.67 -48.04
CA LEU A 206 23.21 -8.96 -47.60
C LEU A 206 23.94 -9.50 -46.35
N LYS A 207 25.27 -9.36 -46.27
CA LYS A 207 26.03 -9.75 -45.07
C LYS A 207 25.66 -8.93 -43.85
N GLU A 208 25.51 -7.61 -44.00
CA GLU A 208 25.12 -6.70 -42.91
C GLU A 208 23.69 -7.00 -42.42
N LEU A 209 22.76 -7.27 -43.34
CA LEU A 209 21.40 -7.68 -43.03
C LEU A 209 21.34 -9.06 -42.34
N LEU A 210 22.15 -10.02 -42.78
CA LEU A 210 22.23 -11.34 -42.17
C LEU A 210 22.80 -11.29 -40.74
N THR A 211 23.78 -10.42 -40.47
CA THR A 211 24.26 -10.20 -39.10
C THR A 211 23.17 -9.63 -38.20
N LEU A 212 22.30 -8.74 -38.70
CA LEU A 212 21.17 -8.21 -37.94
C LEU A 212 20.11 -9.27 -37.60
N THR A 213 20.02 -10.35 -38.39
CA THR A 213 19.12 -11.48 -38.12
C THR A 213 19.74 -12.61 -37.29
N CYS A 214 21.07 -12.81 -37.36
CA CYS A 214 21.75 -13.92 -36.69
C CYS A 214 21.94 -13.70 -35.18
N ASP A 215 21.93 -12.46 -34.69
CA ASP A 215 22.01 -12.16 -33.25
C ASP A 215 20.70 -12.47 -32.48
N GLN A 216 19.70 -13.11 -33.13
CA GLN A 216 18.41 -13.49 -32.55
C GLN A 216 18.25 -14.99 -32.26
N PHE A 217 19.30 -15.80 -32.33
CA PHE A 217 19.31 -17.21 -31.92
C PHE A 217 20.32 -17.50 -30.80
#